data_AF-A0A2D1U5P7-F1
#
_entry.id   AF-A0A2D1U5P7-F1
#
_cell.length_a   1.000
_cell.length_b   1.000
_cell.length_c   1.000
_cell.angle_alpha   90.00
_cell.angle_beta   90.00
_cell.angle_gamma   90.00
#
_symmetry.space_group_name_H-M   'P 1'
#
loop_
_entity.id
_entity.type
_entity.pdbx_description
1 polymer ?
#
loop_
_entity_poly.entity_id
_entity_poly.type
_entity_poly.pdbx_seq_one_letter_code
_entity_poly.pdbx_strand_id
1 'polypeptide(L)'
;MKKVLLPAMLMVSTLFCAAQKGNFGIVNYVVPDDYQLIKNDNVITYYKEDKSTGAYCNFFIYNTMPGHGGTQQDFDFGWINLMQNPFKFTSSANMPSTKNEAQYLIWFNKDGSFDDRGISVVDLKNPHKFPDDAPGKGKYTIENYSIFLQYDNGRIKQLGFSGFLDKDPATVTDAYFIGRHIYYRKDKGYNSNLGYRSPLQ
;
A
#
# COMPACT_ATOMS: atom_id res chain seq x y z
N MET A 1 61.46 20.05 -26.57
CA MET A 1 60.16 20.74 -26.70
C MET A 1 59.09 19.69 -27.01
N LYS A 2 57.97 19.72 -26.26
CA LYS A 2 56.63 19.11 -26.50
C LYS A 2 56.62 17.62 -26.93
N LYS A 3 56.40 16.64 -26.03
CA LYS A 3 55.13 16.22 -25.41
C LYS A 3 53.93 16.14 -26.38
N VAL A 4 53.22 15.01 -26.25
CA VAL A 4 51.82 14.73 -26.63
C VAL A 4 51.62 14.02 -27.97
N LEU A 5 51.23 12.73 -27.91
CA LEU A 5 50.02 12.19 -28.56
C LEU A 5 49.81 10.72 -28.15
N LEU A 6 49.36 10.53 -26.91
CA LEU A 6 48.56 9.36 -26.53
C LEU A 6 47.30 9.90 -25.85
N PRO A 7 46.20 10.09 -26.59
CA PRO A 7 44.90 9.77 -26.03
C PRO A 7 43.92 9.32 -27.12
N ALA A 8 43.93 8.03 -27.47
CA ALA A 8 42.90 7.42 -28.31
C ALA A 8 42.23 6.22 -27.61
N MET A 9 42.33 6.16 -26.27
CA MET A 9 41.79 5.07 -25.46
C MET A 9 41.10 5.62 -24.20
N LEU A 10 40.22 6.60 -24.39
CA LEU A 10 39.39 7.14 -23.31
C LEU A 10 38.08 7.72 -23.88
N MET A 11 37.41 6.93 -24.71
CA MET A 11 35.99 7.12 -25.03
C MET A 11 35.34 5.74 -25.06
N VAL A 12 34.09 5.68 -24.61
CA VAL A 12 33.23 4.48 -24.51
C VAL A 12 33.37 3.68 -23.21
N SER A 13 33.20 4.35 -22.07
CA SER A 13 32.65 3.72 -20.86
C SER A 13 31.75 4.67 -20.08
N THR A 14 30.87 5.39 -20.78
CA THR A 14 29.65 5.93 -20.18
C THR A 14 28.58 4.85 -20.25
N LEU A 15 28.62 3.90 -19.32
CA LEU A 15 27.46 3.08 -18.98
C LEU A 15 26.39 4.03 -18.44
N PHE A 16 25.55 4.56 -19.31
CA PHE A 16 24.29 5.14 -18.89
C PHE A 16 23.45 3.98 -18.33
N CYS A 17 23.35 3.86 -17.01
CA CYS A 17 22.23 3.16 -16.36
C CYS A 17 20.95 3.95 -16.70
N ALA A 18 20.47 3.80 -17.92
CA ALA A 18 19.13 4.22 -18.28
C ALA A 18 18.19 3.17 -17.71
N ALA A 19 17.84 3.34 -16.44
CA ALA A 19 16.84 2.50 -15.79
C ALA A 19 15.56 2.55 -16.65
N GLN A 20 15.05 1.38 -17.06
CA GLN A 20 13.99 1.28 -18.05
C GLN A 20 12.70 1.88 -17.49
N LYS A 21 12.26 2.99 -18.08
CA LYS A 21 10.98 3.62 -17.77
C LYS A 21 9.86 2.83 -18.44
N GLY A 22 8.89 2.39 -17.65
CA GLY A 22 7.69 1.71 -18.11
C GLY A 22 6.43 2.50 -17.80
N ASN A 23 5.37 2.23 -18.55
CA ASN A 23 4.02 2.69 -18.26
C ASN A 23 3.06 1.49 -18.17
N PHE A 24 2.04 1.60 -17.32
CA PHE A 24 0.94 0.63 -17.26
C PHE A 24 -0.29 1.30 -16.65
N GLY A 25 -1.39 1.35 -17.41
CA GLY A 25 -2.55 2.17 -17.05
C GLY A 25 -2.14 3.63 -16.86
N ILE A 26 -2.46 4.18 -15.70
CA ILE A 26 -2.11 5.56 -15.32
C ILE A 26 -0.75 5.70 -14.64
N VAL A 27 -0.02 4.60 -14.43
CA VAL A 27 1.22 4.59 -13.63
C VAL A 27 2.44 4.62 -14.54
N ASN A 28 3.40 5.50 -14.22
CA ASN A 28 4.75 5.49 -14.76
C ASN A 28 5.73 5.01 -13.69
N TYR A 29 6.65 4.14 -14.06
CA TYR A 29 7.58 3.51 -13.12
C TYR A 29 8.93 3.24 -13.75
N VAL A 30 9.93 2.97 -12.91
CA VAL A 30 11.27 2.55 -13.32
C VAL A 30 11.47 1.13 -12.84
N VAL A 31 11.81 0.23 -13.75
CA VAL A 31 12.06 -1.17 -13.44
C VAL A 31 13.52 -1.34 -13.01
N PRO A 32 13.81 -2.04 -11.91
CA PRO A 32 15.19 -2.39 -11.56
C PRO A 32 15.81 -3.29 -12.62
N ASP A 33 17.12 -3.17 -12.81
CA ASP A 33 17.85 -3.99 -13.77
C ASP A 33 17.72 -5.49 -13.45
N ASP A 34 17.76 -6.31 -14.51
CA ASP A 34 17.69 -7.79 -14.48
C ASP A 34 16.36 -8.40 -14.02
N TYR A 35 15.27 -7.63 -13.89
CA TYR A 35 13.94 -8.19 -13.66
C TYR A 35 13.33 -8.73 -14.98
N GLN A 36 12.76 -9.93 -14.90
CA GLN A 36 11.97 -10.54 -15.97
C GLN A 36 10.52 -10.06 -15.87
N LEU A 37 9.84 -9.98 -17.02
CA LEU A 37 8.48 -9.45 -17.12
C LEU A 37 7.49 -10.51 -17.59
N ILE A 38 6.40 -10.66 -16.85
CA ILE A 38 5.19 -11.37 -17.27
C ILE A 38 4.10 -10.32 -17.49
N LYS A 39 3.53 -10.28 -18.70
CA LYS A 39 2.42 -9.37 -19.04
C LYS A 39 1.11 -10.12 -19.09
N ASN A 40 0.11 -9.59 -18.38
CA ASN A 40 -1.31 -9.89 -18.58
C ASN A 40 -2.06 -8.56 -18.76
N ASP A 41 -3.30 -8.62 -19.22
CA ASP A 41 -4.09 -7.44 -19.58
C ASP A 41 -4.25 -6.43 -18.43
N ASN A 42 -4.49 -6.93 -17.21
CA ASN A 42 -4.76 -6.08 -16.04
C ASN A 42 -3.66 -6.11 -14.98
N VAL A 43 -2.65 -6.98 -15.13
CA VAL A 43 -1.54 -7.10 -14.19
C VAL A 43 -0.26 -7.40 -14.94
N ILE A 44 0.77 -6.63 -14.64
CA ILE A 44 2.14 -6.97 -15.01
C ILE A 44 2.91 -7.39 -13.77
N THR A 45 3.74 -8.41 -13.94
CA THR A 45 4.60 -8.94 -12.87
C THR A 45 6.03 -8.79 -13.30
N TYR A 46 6.82 -8.08 -12.51
CA TYR A 46 8.27 -8.13 -12.61
C TYR A 46 8.80 -9.07 -11.55
N TYR A 47 9.74 -9.94 -11.92
CA TYR A 47 10.36 -10.85 -10.97
C TYR A 47 11.84 -11.09 -11.24
N LYS A 48 12.56 -11.48 -10.18
CA LYS A 48 13.94 -11.93 -10.23
C LYS A 48 14.07 -13.16 -9.34
N GLU A 49 14.79 -14.15 -9.83
CA GLU A 49 15.09 -15.39 -9.12
C GLU A 49 16.60 -15.60 -9.09
N ASP A 50 17.15 -15.82 -7.90
CA ASP A 50 18.49 -16.36 -7.74
C ASP A 50 18.41 -17.89 -7.71
N LYS A 51 18.78 -18.53 -8.82
CA LYS A 51 18.72 -19.99 -8.97
C LYS A 51 19.69 -20.74 -8.06
N SER A 52 20.71 -20.06 -7.52
CA SER A 52 21.70 -20.69 -6.64
C SER A 52 21.19 -20.84 -5.21
N THR A 53 20.36 -19.90 -4.76
CA THR A 53 19.79 -19.87 -3.41
C THR A 53 18.29 -20.21 -3.37
N GLY A 54 17.61 -20.14 -4.51
CA GLY A 54 16.15 -20.20 -4.62
C GLY A 54 15.46 -18.91 -4.14
N ALA A 55 16.21 -17.84 -3.85
CA ALA A 55 15.63 -16.57 -3.44
C ALA A 55 14.85 -15.95 -4.60
N TYR A 56 13.64 -15.46 -4.31
CA TYR A 56 12.73 -14.89 -5.30
C TYR A 56 12.20 -13.54 -4.84
N CYS A 57 12.17 -12.57 -5.74
CA CYS A 57 11.57 -11.26 -5.53
C CYS A 57 10.63 -10.95 -6.68
N ASN A 58 9.42 -10.47 -6.38
CA ASN A 58 8.50 -9.96 -7.39
C ASN A 58 7.78 -8.70 -6.92
N PHE A 59 7.27 -7.95 -7.88
CA PHE A 59 6.28 -6.91 -7.64
C PHE A 59 5.25 -6.92 -8.77
N PHE A 60 4.03 -6.58 -8.39
CA PHE A 60 2.87 -6.54 -9.28
C PHE A 60 2.47 -5.09 -9.51
N ILE A 61 2.15 -4.74 -10.74
CA ILE A 61 1.54 -3.46 -11.07
C ILE A 61 0.18 -3.76 -11.67
N TYR A 62 -0.87 -3.32 -10.99
CA TYR A 62 -2.26 -3.54 -11.36
C TYR A 62 -2.77 -2.37 -12.20
N ASN A 63 -3.60 -2.66 -13.19
CA ASN A 63 -4.30 -1.65 -13.94
C ASN A 63 -5.42 -1.04 -13.09
N THR A 64 -5.76 0.22 -13.36
CA THR A 64 -6.93 0.85 -12.75
C THR A 64 -8.20 0.24 -13.32
N MET A 65 -9.11 -0.18 -12.45
CA MET A 65 -10.39 -0.77 -12.82
C MET A 65 -11.52 0.23 -12.61
N PRO A 66 -12.52 0.29 -13.50
CA PRO A 66 -13.71 1.08 -13.28
C PRO A 66 -14.49 0.55 -12.06
N GLY A 67 -15.11 1.46 -11.31
CA GLY A 67 -16.10 1.09 -10.31
C GLY A 67 -17.40 0.64 -10.97
N HIS A 68 -18.05 -0.36 -10.38
CA HIS A 68 -19.32 -0.95 -10.77
C HIS A 68 -20.48 -0.50 -9.86
N GLY A 69 -20.24 0.38 -8.90
CA GLY A 69 -21.28 1.09 -8.15
C GLY A 69 -21.77 0.36 -6.89
N GLY A 70 -21.07 -0.68 -6.44
CA GLY A 70 -21.38 -1.38 -5.20
C GLY A 70 -20.20 -2.19 -4.70
N THR A 71 -19.95 -2.18 -3.39
CA THR A 71 -18.77 -2.79 -2.77
C THR A 71 -18.58 -4.26 -3.17
N GLN A 72 -19.64 -5.07 -3.10
CA GLN A 72 -19.58 -6.48 -3.48
C GLN A 72 -19.27 -6.66 -4.98
N GLN A 73 -19.90 -5.86 -5.84
CA GLN A 73 -19.68 -5.91 -7.29
C GLN A 73 -18.25 -5.48 -7.65
N ASP A 74 -17.73 -4.44 -6.99
CA ASP A 74 -16.36 -3.94 -7.17
C ASP A 74 -15.34 -4.99 -6.72
N PHE A 75 -15.60 -5.66 -5.59
CA PHE A 75 -14.76 -6.75 -5.11
C PHE A 75 -14.77 -7.94 -6.05
N ASP A 76 -15.96 -8.41 -6.45
CA ASP A 76 -16.09 -9.57 -7.35
C ASP A 76 -15.40 -9.28 -8.68
N PHE A 77 -15.62 -8.08 -9.24
CA PHE A 77 -14.99 -7.63 -10.46
C PHE A 77 -13.47 -7.52 -10.34
N GLY A 78 -12.97 -6.92 -9.26
CA GLY A 78 -11.54 -6.83 -8.97
C GLY A 78 -10.90 -8.20 -8.76
N TRP A 79 -11.54 -9.08 -8.00
CA TRP A 79 -11.07 -10.43 -7.74
C TRP A 79 -10.95 -11.24 -9.04
N ILE A 80 -11.96 -11.19 -9.90
CA ILE A 80 -11.93 -11.88 -11.19
C ILE A 80 -10.82 -11.33 -12.08
N ASN A 81 -10.74 -10.00 -12.25
CA ASN A 81 -9.92 -9.40 -13.30
C ASN A 81 -8.48 -9.11 -12.91
N LEU A 82 -8.21 -8.87 -11.62
CA LEU A 82 -6.88 -8.58 -11.10
C LEU A 82 -6.21 -9.82 -10.50
N MET A 83 -7.00 -10.81 -10.05
CA MET A 83 -6.46 -11.97 -9.37
C MET A 83 -6.73 -13.28 -10.14
N GLN A 84 -7.98 -13.69 -10.34
CA GLN A 84 -8.29 -15.00 -10.94
C GLN A 84 -7.76 -15.12 -12.37
N ASN A 85 -8.09 -14.16 -13.23
CA ASN A 85 -7.71 -14.23 -14.65
C ASN A 85 -6.19 -14.18 -14.85
N PRO A 86 -5.43 -13.25 -14.23
CA PRO A 86 -3.98 -13.18 -14.42
C PRO A 86 -3.20 -14.38 -13.85
N PHE A 87 -3.66 -14.94 -12.73
CA PHE A 87 -2.96 -16.02 -12.02
C PHE A 87 -3.57 -17.40 -12.24
N LYS A 88 -4.67 -17.49 -12.99
CA LYS A 88 -5.38 -18.73 -13.37
C LYS A 88 -5.79 -19.61 -12.18
N PHE A 89 -6.11 -19.02 -11.03
CA PHE A 89 -6.65 -19.80 -9.91
C PHE A 89 -8.18 -19.87 -9.98
N THR A 90 -8.75 -21.01 -9.56
CA THR A 90 -10.19 -21.31 -9.71
C THR A 90 -11.01 -21.04 -8.46
N SER A 91 -10.37 -20.74 -7.33
CA SER A 91 -11.03 -20.48 -6.06
C SER A 91 -11.77 -19.15 -6.08
N SER A 92 -13.03 -19.15 -5.67
CA SER A 92 -13.75 -17.91 -5.34
C SER A 92 -13.25 -17.35 -4.00
N ALA A 93 -13.10 -16.03 -3.93
CA ALA A 93 -13.02 -15.36 -2.64
C ALA A 93 -14.40 -14.88 -2.24
N ASN A 94 -14.67 -14.92 -0.95
CA ASN A 94 -15.81 -14.22 -0.38
C ASN A 94 -15.31 -12.91 0.21
N MET A 95 -16.07 -11.84 -0.01
CA MET A 95 -15.89 -10.64 0.78
C MET A 95 -16.08 -10.99 2.26
N PRO A 96 -15.22 -10.49 3.17
CA PRO A 96 -15.45 -10.65 4.60
C PRO A 96 -16.85 -10.14 4.98
N SER A 97 -17.66 -11.01 5.59
CA SER A 97 -19.04 -10.71 6.02
C SER A 97 -19.09 -9.54 7.00
N THR A 98 -19.89 -8.52 6.69
CA THR A 98 -20.18 -7.33 7.53
C THR A 98 -21.34 -7.59 8.50
N LYS A 99 -21.42 -8.75 9.16
CA LYS A 99 -22.48 -9.02 10.15
C LYS A 99 -22.36 -8.21 11.45
N ASN A 100 -21.27 -7.48 11.65
CA ASN A 100 -21.06 -6.58 12.78
C ASN A 100 -20.92 -5.14 12.29
N GLU A 101 -21.37 -4.19 13.09
CA GLU A 101 -21.16 -2.75 12.87
C GLU A 101 -19.70 -2.49 12.49
N ALA A 102 -19.48 -1.70 11.44
CA ALA A 102 -18.16 -1.31 11.00
C ALA A 102 -17.38 -0.71 12.18
N GLN A 103 -16.35 -1.43 12.64
CA GLN A 103 -15.44 -0.92 13.65
C GLN A 103 -14.30 -0.18 12.96
N TYR A 104 -13.95 0.99 13.49
CA TYR A 104 -12.75 1.69 13.04
C TYR A 104 -11.50 0.91 13.47
N LEU A 105 -10.46 0.96 12.63
CA LEU A 105 -9.12 0.47 13.02
C LEU A 105 -8.39 1.48 13.90
N ILE A 106 -8.59 2.77 13.65
CA ILE A 106 -8.12 3.85 14.51
C ILE A 106 -9.15 4.97 14.53
N TRP A 107 -9.28 5.64 15.67
CA TRP A 107 -10.15 6.79 15.85
C TRP A 107 -9.37 7.97 16.41
N PHE A 108 -9.40 9.10 15.70
CA PHE A 108 -8.78 10.34 16.13
C PHE A 108 -9.84 11.27 16.72
N ASN A 109 -9.66 11.64 17.99
CA ASN A 109 -10.52 12.59 18.67
C ASN A 109 -10.05 14.03 18.43
N LYS A 110 -10.99 14.98 18.54
CA LYS A 110 -10.70 16.42 18.41
C LYS A 110 -9.81 16.97 19.52
N ASP A 111 -9.73 16.28 20.66
CA ASP A 111 -8.90 16.64 21.81
C ASP A 111 -7.42 16.17 21.68
N GLY A 112 -7.04 15.70 20.48
CA GLY A 112 -5.71 15.17 20.21
C GLY A 112 -5.48 13.76 20.74
N SER A 113 -6.48 13.06 21.28
CA SER A 113 -6.36 11.64 21.64
C SER A 113 -6.70 10.70 20.49
N PHE A 114 -6.23 9.46 20.56
CA PHE A 114 -6.64 8.41 19.63
C PHE A 114 -6.97 7.09 20.35
N ASP A 115 -7.84 6.28 19.72
CA ASP A 115 -8.07 4.86 20.05
C ASP A 115 -7.64 4.02 18.84
N ASP A 116 -6.61 3.20 18.99
CA ASP A 116 -6.08 2.27 17.99
C ASP A 116 -6.51 0.84 18.32
N ARG A 117 -7.31 0.26 17.43
CA ARG A 117 -7.83 -1.11 17.51
C ARG A 117 -7.08 -2.12 16.66
N GLY A 118 -5.98 -1.69 16.03
CA GLY A 118 -5.07 -2.57 15.32
C GLY A 118 -4.61 -2.05 13.97
N ILE A 119 -4.30 -0.76 13.84
CA ILE A 119 -3.77 -0.17 12.60
C ILE A 119 -2.48 -0.84 12.10
N SER A 120 -1.71 -1.46 12.99
CA SER A 120 -0.48 -2.20 12.65
C SER A 120 -0.56 -3.70 12.93
N VAL A 121 -1.72 -4.22 13.36
CA VAL A 121 -1.82 -5.64 13.77
C VAL A 121 -1.68 -6.54 12.54
N VAL A 122 -0.68 -7.41 12.57
CA VAL A 122 -0.43 -8.42 11.53
C VAL A 122 -1.08 -9.77 11.82
N ASP A 123 -1.29 -10.11 13.10
CA ASP A 123 -2.00 -11.32 13.55
C ASP A 123 -3.33 -10.92 14.19
N LEU A 124 -4.39 -10.86 13.37
CA LEU A 124 -5.73 -10.45 13.82
C LEU A 124 -6.34 -11.44 14.83
N LYS A 125 -5.84 -12.68 14.93
CA LYS A 125 -6.31 -13.67 15.91
C LYS A 125 -5.66 -13.46 17.28
N ASN A 126 -4.43 -12.95 17.30
CA ASN A 126 -3.68 -12.66 18.52
C ASN A 126 -3.09 -11.24 18.44
N PRO A 127 -3.93 -10.18 18.59
CA PRO A 127 -3.50 -8.80 18.33
C PRO A 127 -2.40 -8.29 19.27
N HIS A 128 -2.16 -8.96 20.39
CA HIS A 128 -1.10 -8.63 21.35
C HIS A 128 0.15 -9.51 21.23
N LYS A 129 0.20 -10.43 20.24
CA LYS A 129 1.36 -11.31 20.03
C LYS A 129 2.64 -10.54 19.78
N PHE A 130 2.55 -9.40 19.12
CA PHE A 130 3.65 -8.49 18.85
C PHE A 130 3.39 -7.18 19.61
N PRO A 131 4.02 -6.96 20.78
CA PRO A 131 3.75 -5.80 21.63
C PRO A 131 3.93 -4.45 20.93
N ASP A 132 4.88 -4.37 20.01
CA ASP A 132 5.14 -3.16 19.22
C ASP A 132 3.99 -2.82 18.27
N ASP A 133 3.23 -3.83 17.83
CA ASP A 133 2.08 -3.71 16.92
C ASP A 133 0.72 -3.85 17.59
N ALA A 134 0.71 -4.01 18.91
CA ALA A 134 -0.50 -4.17 19.67
C ALA A 134 -1.40 -2.92 19.63
N PRO A 135 -2.74 -3.09 19.66
CA PRO A 135 -3.70 -2.02 19.89
C PRO A 135 -3.37 -1.18 21.12
N GLY A 136 -3.89 0.05 21.17
CA GLY A 136 -3.68 0.93 22.31
C GLY A 136 -4.32 2.29 22.12
N LYS A 137 -3.95 3.23 22.98
CA LYS A 137 -4.46 4.60 22.95
C LYS A 137 -3.35 5.57 23.33
N GLY A 138 -3.57 6.85 23.07
CA GLY A 138 -2.63 7.89 23.46
C GLY A 138 -2.96 9.24 22.85
N LYS A 139 -1.92 10.04 22.59
CA LYS A 139 -2.03 11.36 21.95
C LYS A 139 -1.36 11.34 20.59
N TYR A 140 -1.90 12.13 19.66
CA TYR A 140 -1.32 12.27 18.33
C TYR A 140 -0.94 13.71 18.02
N THR A 141 0.09 13.88 17.20
CA THR A 141 0.41 15.13 16.51
C THR A 141 0.46 14.90 15.01
N ILE A 142 0.27 15.97 14.24
CA ILE A 142 0.37 15.95 12.78
C ILE A 142 1.43 16.95 12.38
N GLU A 143 2.49 16.48 11.74
CA GLU A 143 3.62 17.29 11.31
C GLU A 143 4.10 16.79 9.94
N ASN A 144 4.25 17.68 8.96
CA ASN A 144 4.86 17.38 7.65
C ASN A 144 4.31 16.10 6.97
N TYR A 145 2.99 16.03 6.77
CA TYR A 145 2.31 14.86 6.16
C TYR A 145 2.50 13.54 6.92
N SER A 146 2.93 13.61 8.17
CA SER A 146 3.04 12.48 9.09
C SER A 146 2.14 12.66 10.30
N ILE A 147 1.62 11.54 10.80
CA ILE A 147 0.93 11.42 12.07
C ILE A 147 1.88 10.72 13.03
N PHE A 148 2.15 11.33 14.17
CA PHE A 148 2.91 10.72 15.25
C PHE A 148 1.93 10.25 16.33
N LEU A 149 1.89 8.95 16.58
CA LEU A 149 1.09 8.32 17.61
C LEU A 149 1.98 8.06 18.83
N GLN A 150 1.80 8.85 19.89
CA GLN A 150 2.45 8.62 21.18
C GLN A 150 1.48 7.84 22.08
N TYR A 151 1.75 6.55 22.25
CA TYR A 151 0.92 5.66 23.04
C TYR A 151 1.18 5.86 24.54
N ASP A 152 0.15 5.63 25.36
CA ASP A 152 0.23 5.72 26.84
C ASP A 152 1.30 4.79 27.43
N ASN A 153 1.63 3.69 26.74
CA ASN A 153 2.67 2.76 27.14
C ASN A 153 4.09 3.16 26.70
N GLY A 154 4.27 4.38 26.19
CA GLY A 154 5.57 4.93 25.78
C GLY A 154 5.99 4.62 24.35
N ARG A 155 5.25 3.78 23.60
CA ARG A 155 5.54 3.55 22.18
C ARG A 155 5.29 4.81 21.36
N ILE A 156 6.09 5.02 20.33
CA ILE A 156 5.89 6.06 19.33
C ILE A 156 5.79 5.40 17.96
N LYS A 157 4.77 5.73 17.18
CA LYS A 157 4.67 5.33 15.77
C LYS A 157 4.54 6.55 14.88
N GLN A 158 5.23 6.52 13.75
CA GLN A 158 5.08 7.51 12.69
C GLN A 158 4.34 6.85 11.52
N LEU A 159 3.25 7.46 11.09
CA LEU A 159 2.47 7.03 9.93
C LEU A 159 2.41 8.17 8.92
N GLY A 160 2.80 7.89 7.67
CA GLY A 160 2.53 8.83 6.58
C GLY A 160 1.04 8.86 6.27
N PHE A 161 0.54 10.02 5.84
CA PHE A 161 -0.80 10.12 5.26
C PHE A 161 -0.80 10.89 3.93
N SER A 162 -1.74 10.55 3.05
CA SER A 162 -1.95 11.24 1.77
C SER A 162 -3.42 11.36 1.42
N GLY A 163 -3.77 12.36 0.62
CA GLY A 163 -5.06 12.43 -0.06
C GLY A 163 -5.09 11.56 -1.32
N PHE A 164 -6.18 11.65 -2.08
CA PHE A 164 -6.24 11.09 -3.44
C PHE A 164 -5.31 11.87 -4.39
N LEU A 165 -4.60 11.15 -5.26
CA LEU A 165 -3.57 11.74 -6.14
C LEU A 165 -4.14 12.70 -7.20
N ASP A 166 -5.41 12.55 -7.56
CA ASP A 166 -6.10 13.32 -8.61
C ASP A 166 -6.91 14.51 -8.06
N LYS A 167 -6.83 14.77 -6.75
CA LYS A 167 -7.59 15.85 -6.12
C LYS A 167 -6.72 16.65 -5.15
N ASP A 168 -7.04 17.94 -5.01
CA ASP A 168 -6.36 18.81 -4.04
C ASP A 168 -6.72 18.35 -2.61
N PRO A 169 -5.74 17.88 -1.79
CA PRO A 169 -5.99 17.44 -0.42
C PRO A 169 -6.47 18.56 0.50
N ALA A 170 -6.29 19.84 0.14
CA ALA A 170 -6.89 20.95 0.88
C ALA A 170 -8.43 21.05 0.68
N THR A 171 -8.94 20.46 -0.41
CA THR A 171 -10.36 20.51 -0.78
C THR A 171 -11.08 19.17 -0.57
N VAL A 172 -10.35 18.06 -0.59
CA VAL A 172 -10.88 16.72 -0.35
C VAL A 172 -10.66 16.32 1.09
N THR A 173 -11.73 16.41 1.87
CA THR A 173 -11.70 16.00 3.27
C THR A 173 -12.39 14.67 3.51
N ASP A 174 -13.03 14.08 2.50
CA ASP A 174 -13.92 12.93 2.69
C ASP A 174 -13.17 11.65 3.09
N ALA A 175 -11.94 11.46 2.59
CA ALA A 175 -11.08 10.34 2.96
C ALA A 175 -9.59 10.65 2.82
N TYR A 176 -8.77 9.94 3.61
CA TYR A 176 -7.32 9.97 3.58
C TYR A 176 -6.76 8.56 3.61
N PHE A 177 -5.62 8.35 2.95
CA PHE A 177 -4.80 7.17 3.16
C PHE A 177 -3.90 7.41 4.37
N ILE A 178 -3.92 6.53 5.36
CA ILE A 178 -2.97 6.53 6.48
C ILE A 178 -2.27 5.17 6.44
N GLY A 179 -0.94 5.19 6.25
CA GLY A 179 -0.20 3.98 5.93
C GLY A 179 -0.73 3.31 4.66
N ARG A 180 -1.26 2.08 4.79
CA ARG A 180 -1.79 1.28 3.67
C ARG A 180 -3.32 1.23 3.61
N HIS A 181 -4.01 1.99 4.46
CA HIS A 181 -5.46 1.91 4.61
C HIS A 181 -6.12 3.23 4.30
N ILE A 182 -7.29 3.17 3.65
CA ILE A 182 -8.15 4.32 3.44
C ILE A 182 -9.07 4.53 4.65
N TYR A 183 -9.14 5.77 5.13
CA TYR A 183 -9.95 6.18 6.26
C TYR A 183 -10.90 7.29 5.84
N TYR A 184 -12.17 7.16 6.24
CA TYR A 184 -13.22 8.11 5.87
C TYR A 184 -13.60 8.99 7.05
N ARG A 185 -14.04 10.21 6.75
CA ARG A 185 -14.68 11.09 7.74
C ARG A 185 -16.03 10.53 8.17
N LYS A 186 -16.21 10.36 9.48
CA LYS A 186 -17.46 9.83 10.07
C LYS A 186 -18.69 10.68 9.73
N ASP A 187 -18.55 12.00 9.72
CA ASP A 187 -19.63 12.94 9.45
C ASP A 187 -20.09 12.96 7.99
N LYS A 188 -19.38 12.23 7.11
CA LYS A 188 -19.75 12.02 5.71
C LYS A 188 -20.49 10.69 5.46
N GLY A 189 -20.79 9.93 6.51
CA GLY A 189 -21.63 8.71 6.41
C GLY A 189 -20.95 7.50 5.78
N TYR A 190 -19.64 7.56 5.49
CA TYR A 190 -18.88 6.44 4.97
C TYR A 190 -18.41 5.55 6.13
N ASN A 191 -19.15 4.46 6.38
CA ASN A 191 -18.67 3.39 7.23
C ASN A 191 -17.55 2.65 6.50
N SER A 192 -16.32 2.71 7.02
CA SER A 192 -15.21 1.89 6.55
C SER A 192 -15.56 0.42 6.79
N ASN A 193 -16.11 -0.25 5.78
CA ASN A 193 -16.48 -1.67 5.80
C ASN A 193 -15.26 -2.61 5.76
N LEU A 194 -14.24 -2.34 6.58
CA LEU A 194 -13.18 -3.30 6.85
C LEU A 194 -13.58 -4.08 8.09
N GLY A 195 -14.23 -5.23 7.87
CA GLY A 195 -14.70 -6.12 8.92
C GLY A 195 -13.54 -6.65 9.76
N TYR A 196 -13.26 -6.00 10.89
CA TYR A 196 -12.44 -6.55 11.96
C TYR A 196 -13.33 -7.28 12.96
N ARG A 197 -13.02 -8.55 13.25
CA ARG A 197 -13.60 -9.27 14.38
C ARG A 197 -12.81 -8.87 15.63
N SER A 198 -13.47 -8.23 16.59
CA SER A 198 -12.94 -8.09 17.95
C SER A 198 -12.70 -9.50 18.53
N PRO A 199 -11.50 -9.81 19.05
CA PRO A 199 -11.27 -11.03 19.82
C PRO A 199 -11.77 -10.94 21.28
N LEU A 200 -12.51 -9.88 21.64
CA LEU A 200 -13.08 -9.68 22.99
C LEU A 200 -14.59 -9.96 23.05
N GLN A 201 -15.03 -11.10 22.51
CA GLN A 201 -16.32 -11.73 22.85
C GLN A 201 -16.11 -13.21 23.14
#